data_AF-A0A7X6Y9X4-F1
#
_entry.id   AF-A0A7X6Y9X4-F1
#
_cell.length_a   1.000
_cell.length_b   1.000
_cell.length_c   1.000
_cell.angle_alpha   90.00
_cell.angle_beta   90.00
_cell.angle_gamma   90.00
#
_symmetry.space_group_name_H-M   'P 1'
#
loop_
_entity.id
_entity.type
_entity.pdbx_description
1 polymer ?
#
loop_
_entity_poly.entity_id
_entity_poly.type
_entity_poly.pdbx_seq_one_letter_code
_entity_poly.pdbx_strand_id
1 'polypeptide(L)'
;HNLDVRVEDGGCIKVASPQNLYLSGSAAGDLVLANGGGMKVHRFLAQNGSTAAAVAFDGGYAQFTLNGGISTAVNPATTCFRADAGGGELVAAAGVSHALAIPLRGSGTFTKTGAGTLVFTNDLSVSMVDDLPVYSALPSSTVKIANGGGLMIAEGTVRCVAGTTDAASRFSGTGTLSGTFGTLTLDVDAEATDGLTFADLTAAQVVVDFGRTDENPVPRGGSAVVAKIGAGASFAGMAWKGVNLGPNKVAEFQCDANGVVTARFLGTGLVFYIR
;
A
#
# COMPACT_ATOMS: atom_id res chain seq x y z
N HIS A 1 -6.23 -7.76 -29.60
CA HIS A 1 -4.92 -8.41 -29.39
C HIS A 1 -4.87 -8.88 -27.95
N ASN A 2 -4.41 -10.11 -27.69
CA ASN A 2 -4.26 -10.61 -26.32
C ASN A 2 -2.78 -10.51 -25.92
N LEU A 3 -2.51 -9.91 -24.77
CA LEU A 3 -1.22 -9.95 -24.12
C LEU A 3 -1.21 -11.14 -23.16
N ASP A 4 -0.32 -12.08 -23.40
CA ASP A 4 -0.07 -13.23 -22.51
C ASP A 4 1.45 -13.38 -22.41
N VAL A 5 2.05 -12.60 -21.51
CA VAL A 5 3.48 -12.61 -21.24
C VAL A 5 3.67 -13.05 -19.81
N ARG A 6 4.49 -14.08 -19.61
CA ARG A 6 4.80 -14.63 -18.29
C ARG A 6 6.30 -14.60 -18.04
N VAL A 7 6.70 -14.07 -16.89
CA VAL A 7 8.09 -13.96 -16.45
C VAL A 7 8.22 -14.69 -15.12
N GLU A 8 9.03 -15.75 -15.10
CA GLU A 8 9.14 -16.65 -13.94
C GLU A 8 10.58 -17.04 -13.63
N ASP A 9 10.77 -17.72 -12.50
CA ASP A 9 12.01 -18.43 -12.13
C ASP A 9 13.25 -17.53 -12.19
N GLY A 10 13.10 -16.30 -11.69
CA GLY A 10 14.16 -15.28 -11.68
C GLY A 10 14.38 -14.55 -13.01
N GLY A 11 13.56 -14.83 -14.04
CA GLY A 11 13.51 -14.06 -15.28
C GLY A 11 13.21 -12.59 -15.03
N CYS A 12 13.70 -11.70 -15.89
CA CYS A 12 13.52 -10.25 -15.71
C CYS A 12 13.35 -9.53 -17.04
N ILE A 13 12.23 -8.81 -17.19
CA ILE A 13 12.11 -7.78 -18.23
C ILE A 13 12.84 -6.53 -17.74
N LYS A 14 13.96 -6.20 -18.36
CA LYS A 14 14.73 -4.98 -18.05
C LYS A 14 14.65 -4.00 -19.21
N VAL A 15 14.09 -2.84 -18.93
CA VAL A 15 13.89 -1.78 -19.90
C VAL A 15 14.91 -0.67 -19.60
N ALA A 16 15.85 -0.45 -20.52
CA ALA A 16 16.96 0.50 -20.32
C ALA A 16 16.51 1.96 -20.53
N SER A 17 17.20 2.93 -19.92
CA SER A 17 16.83 4.34 -20.06
C SER A 17 16.97 4.82 -21.52
N PRO A 18 16.04 5.66 -22.06
CA PRO A 18 14.83 6.22 -21.46
C PRO A 18 13.57 5.46 -21.91
N GLN A 19 13.44 4.17 -21.63
CA GLN A 19 12.30 3.39 -22.11
C GLN A 19 11.24 3.17 -21.02
N ASN A 20 9.98 3.19 -21.44
CA ASN A 20 8.81 2.89 -20.62
C ASN A 20 8.22 1.56 -21.11
N LEU A 21 7.61 0.78 -20.20
CA LEU A 21 6.74 -0.33 -20.62
C LEU A 21 5.37 0.25 -20.97
N TYR A 22 4.87 -0.02 -22.18
CA TYR A 22 3.61 0.50 -22.69
C TYR A 22 2.59 -0.62 -22.88
N LEU A 23 1.41 -0.47 -22.28
CA LEU A 23 0.21 -1.23 -22.64
C LEU A 23 -0.75 -0.28 -23.35
N SER A 24 -0.98 -0.45 -24.65
CA SER A 24 -1.87 0.44 -25.43
C SER A 24 -2.65 -0.33 -26.50
N GLY A 25 -3.62 0.34 -27.12
CA GLY A 25 -4.35 -0.22 -28.27
C GLY A 25 -5.41 -1.26 -27.92
N SER A 26 -5.99 -1.19 -26.71
CA SER A 26 -7.07 -2.08 -26.26
C SER A 26 -6.65 -3.57 -26.27
N ALA A 27 -5.41 -3.83 -25.89
CA ALA A 27 -4.91 -5.19 -25.69
C ALA A 27 -5.47 -5.75 -24.37
N ALA A 28 -6.22 -6.85 -24.43
CA ALA A 28 -6.72 -7.52 -23.24
C ALA A 28 -5.69 -8.54 -22.73
N GLY A 29 -5.70 -8.82 -21.43
CA GLY A 29 -4.86 -9.87 -20.83
C GLY A 29 -3.83 -9.34 -19.83
N ASP A 30 -3.03 -10.27 -19.32
CA ASP A 30 -2.16 -10.04 -18.17
C ASP A 30 -0.68 -10.16 -18.57
N LEU A 31 0.14 -9.25 -18.04
CA LEU A 31 1.58 -9.50 -17.86
C LEU A 31 1.75 -10.15 -16.49
N VAL A 32 2.13 -11.42 -16.46
CA VAL A 32 2.29 -12.20 -15.23
C VAL A 32 3.75 -12.20 -14.79
N LEU A 33 3.98 -11.76 -13.56
CA LEU A 33 5.26 -11.80 -12.86
C LEU A 33 5.13 -12.79 -11.70
N ALA A 34 5.74 -13.96 -11.82
CA ALA A 34 5.53 -15.05 -10.86
C ALA A 34 6.84 -15.66 -10.39
N ASN A 35 6.84 -16.34 -9.24
CA ASN A 35 7.96 -17.16 -8.76
C ASN A 35 9.32 -16.43 -8.80
N GLY A 36 9.37 -15.20 -8.27
CA GLY A 36 10.58 -14.37 -8.27
C GLY A 36 10.96 -13.76 -9.63
N GLY A 37 10.19 -14.03 -10.69
CA GLY A 37 10.26 -13.31 -11.96
C GLY A 37 9.75 -11.87 -11.81
N GLY A 38 10.28 -10.95 -12.61
CA GLY A 38 9.91 -9.55 -12.42
C GLY A 38 10.22 -8.62 -13.56
N MET A 39 10.02 -7.34 -13.28
CA MET A 39 10.35 -6.25 -14.19
C MET A 39 11.16 -5.16 -13.50
N LYS A 40 12.11 -4.60 -14.25
CA LYS A 40 12.89 -3.42 -13.87
C LYS A 40 12.62 -2.33 -14.88
N VAL A 41 11.87 -1.32 -14.45
CA VAL A 41 11.38 -0.27 -15.34
C VAL A 41 11.58 1.10 -14.71
N HIS A 42 11.85 2.08 -15.57
CA HIS A 42 11.80 3.48 -15.19
C HIS A 42 10.35 3.95 -15.06
N ARG A 43 9.54 3.68 -16.09
CA ARG A 43 8.12 4.03 -16.11
C ARG A 43 7.29 2.91 -16.72
N PHE A 44 6.02 2.90 -16.34
CA PHE A 44 4.99 2.07 -16.92
C PHE A 44 3.85 2.98 -17.38
N LEU A 45 3.40 2.82 -18.61
CA LEU A 45 2.28 3.58 -19.14
C LEU A 45 1.20 2.62 -19.62
N ALA A 46 0.05 2.68 -18.96
CA ALA A 46 -1.16 1.98 -19.38
C ALA A 46 -2.09 2.94 -20.12
N GLN A 47 -2.19 2.83 -21.44
CA GLN A 47 -3.16 3.51 -22.29
C GLN A 47 -4.16 2.51 -22.88
N ASN A 48 -4.74 1.67 -22.02
CA ASN A 48 -5.64 0.62 -22.47
C ASN A 48 -7.11 1.04 -22.56
N GLY A 49 -7.42 2.31 -22.28
CA GLY A 49 -8.78 2.82 -22.24
C GLY A 49 -9.65 1.99 -21.29
N SER A 50 -10.82 1.56 -21.74
CA SER A 50 -11.74 0.71 -20.97
C SER A 50 -11.40 -0.80 -21.03
N THR A 51 -10.36 -1.20 -21.76
CA THR A 51 -9.98 -2.61 -21.85
C THR A 51 -9.28 -3.06 -20.57
N ALA A 52 -9.73 -4.19 -20.02
CA ALA A 52 -9.10 -4.77 -18.84
C ALA A 52 -7.72 -5.35 -19.16
N ALA A 53 -6.73 -4.93 -18.38
CA ALA A 53 -5.39 -5.50 -18.39
C ALA A 53 -4.77 -5.41 -17.00
N ALA A 54 -3.98 -6.39 -16.61
CA ALA A 54 -3.24 -6.31 -15.37
C ALA A 54 -1.75 -6.57 -15.57
N VAL A 55 -0.94 -5.98 -14.70
CA VAL A 55 0.31 -6.64 -14.31
C VAL A 55 -0.03 -7.48 -13.10
N ALA A 56 -0.11 -8.79 -13.30
CA ALA A 56 -0.46 -9.76 -12.29
C ALA A 56 0.82 -10.26 -11.60
N PHE A 57 0.78 -10.31 -10.28
CA PHE A 57 1.87 -10.77 -9.44
C PHE A 57 1.44 -12.05 -8.73
N ASP A 58 2.22 -13.10 -8.90
CA ASP A 58 2.06 -14.37 -8.17
C ASP A 58 3.42 -14.78 -7.59
N GLY A 59 3.90 -13.97 -6.64
CA GLY A 59 5.24 -14.07 -6.06
C GLY A 59 6.35 -13.40 -6.89
N GLY A 60 5.98 -12.55 -7.86
CA GLY A 60 6.93 -11.76 -8.65
C GLY A 60 7.15 -10.34 -8.13
N TYR A 61 7.97 -9.55 -8.84
CA TYR A 61 8.34 -8.19 -8.42
C TYR A 61 8.35 -7.15 -9.54
N ALA A 62 8.14 -5.89 -9.17
CA ALA A 62 8.37 -4.72 -10.00
C ALA A 62 9.32 -3.75 -9.29
N GLN A 63 10.44 -3.43 -9.93
CA GLN A 63 11.46 -2.53 -9.39
C GLN A 63 11.56 -1.23 -10.19
N PHE A 64 11.51 -0.11 -9.46
CA PHE A 64 11.63 1.26 -9.95
C PHE A 64 13.03 1.80 -9.65
N THR A 65 13.80 2.07 -10.70
CA THR A 65 15.22 2.43 -10.58
C THR A 65 15.49 3.93 -10.72
N LEU A 66 14.47 4.74 -10.99
CA LEU A 66 14.58 6.16 -11.27
C LEU A 66 13.27 6.89 -10.89
N ASN A 67 13.35 8.20 -10.65
CA ASN A 67 12.19 9.05 -10.36
C ASN A 67 11.24 9.11 -11.55
N GLY A 68 9.98 8.74 -11.34
CA GLY A 68 9.01 8.68 -12.42
C GLY A 68 7.61 8.38 -11.91
N GLY A 69 6.81 7.79 -12.78
CA GLY A 69 5.49 7.36 -12.39
C GLY A 69 4.91 6.31 -13.31
N ILE A 70 3.94 5.58 -12.77
CA ILE A 70 3.01 4.75 -13.50
C ILE A 70 1.71 5.53 -13.72
N SER A 71 1.22 5.56 -14.96
CA SER A 71 0.00 6.28 -15.31
C SER A 71 -0.98 5.43 -16.11
N THR A 72 -2.28 5.71 -15.92
CA THR A 72 -3.38 5.23 -16.77
C THR A 72 -3.95 6.36 -17.60
N ALA A 73 -4.01 6.26 -18.93
CA ALA A 73 -4.85 7.16 -19.71
C ALA A 73 -6.29 6.65 -19.71
N VAL A 74 -7.14 7.32 -18.93
CA VAL A 74 -8.61 7.21 -18.95
C VAL A 74 -9.17 5.86 -18.45
N ASN A 75 -9.85 5.90 -17.30
CA ASN A 75 -10.54 4.80 -16.63
C ASN A 75 -9.65 3.74 -15.94
N PRO A 76 -9.03 4.07 -14.80
CA PRO A 76 -8.15 3.17 -14.04
C PRO A 76 -8.86 1.93 -13.45
N ALA A 77 -10.19 1.84 -13.51
CA ALA A 77 -10.92 0.73 -12.90
C ALA A 77 -10.56 -0.63 -13.53
N THR A 78 -10.17 -0.64 -14.81
CA THR A 78 -9.92 -1.87 -15.58
C THR A 78 -8.43 -2.20 -15.74
N THR A 79 -7.53 -1.22 -15.60
CA THR A 79 -6.08 -1.46 -15.63
C THR A 79 -5.46 -1.32 -14.25
N CYS A 80 -4.84 -2.38 -13.74
CA CYS A 80 -4.33 -2.43 -12.38
C CYS A 80 -3.02 -3.20 -12.25
N PHE A 81 -2.38 -3.05 -11.10
CA PHE A 81 -1.51 -4.10 -10.58
C PHE A 81 -2.36 -5.02 -9.71
N ARG A 82 -2.27 -6.33 -9.96
CA ARG A 82 -3.07 -7.33 -9.26
C ARG A 82 -2.16 -8.28 -8.52
N ALA A 83 -2.29 -8.36 -7.20
CA ALA A 83 -1.63 -9.40 -6.41
C ALA A 83 -2.55 -10.63 -6.33
N ASP A 84 -2.17 -11.69 -7.02
CA ASP A 84 -2.79 -13.00 -6.91
C ASP A 84 -2.25 -13.71 -5.65
N ALA A 85 -2.51 -15.01 -5.46
CA ALA A 85 -2.30 -15.69 -4.19
C ALA A 85 -0.85 -15.60 -3.65
N GLY A 86 0.15 -15.66 -4.52
CA GLY A 86 1.57 -15.51 -4.15
C GLY A 86 1.99 -14.09 -3.78
N GLY A 87 1.11 -13.09 -3.92
CA GLY A 87 1.41 -11.69 -3.63
C GLY A 87 2.31 -11.04 -4.68
N GLY A 88 2.77 -9.83 -4.37
CA GLY A 88 3.67 -9.09 -5.26
C GLY A 88 4.59 -8.13 -4.51
N GLU A 89 5.79 -7.93 -5.04
CA GLU A 89 6.76 -6.99 -4.47
C GLU A 89 6.88 -5.73 -5.34
N LEU A 90 6.82 -4.55 -4.70
CA LEU A 90 7.06 -3.26 -5.32
C LEU A 90 8.31 -2.63 -4.70
N VAL A 91 9.38 -2.51 -5.50
CA VAL A 91 10.69 -2.08 -5.02
C VAL A 91 10.97 -0.65 -5.49
N ALA A 92 11.21 0.28 -4.56
CA ALA A 92 11.73 1.61 -4.88
C ALA A 92 13.15 1.75 -4.31
N ALA A 93 14.13 1.98 -5.18
CA ALA A 93 15.53 2.10 -4.76
C ALA A 93 15.78 3.39 -3.94
N ALA A 94 16.88 3.44 -3.19
CA ALA A 94 17.28 4.64 -2.45
C ALA A 94 17.35 5.88 -3.37
N GLY A 95 16.80 7.00 -2.92
CA GLY A 95 16.73 8.24 -3.70
C GLY A 95 15.67 8.23 -4.82
N VAL A 96 14.93 7.13 -5.00
CA VAL A 96 13.82 7.04 -5.94
C VAL A 96 12.51 7.40 -5.24
N SER A 97 11.73 8.29 -5.85
CA SER A 97 10.33 8.55 -5.56
C SER A 97 9.50 8.24 -6.81
N HIS A 98 8.62 7.25 -6.71
CA HIS A 98 7.83 6.76 -7.84
C HIS A 98 6.33 6.94 -7.61
N ALA A 99 5.67 7.66 -8.51
CA ALA A 99 4.24 7.92 -8.44
C ALA A 99 3.44 6.74 -9.03
N LEU A 100 2.49 6.20 -8.27
CA LEU A 100 1.56 5.16 -8.70
C LEU A 100 0.16 5.77 -8.86
N ALA A 101 -0.28 5.93 -10.11
CA ALA A 101 -1.64 6.37 -10.44
C ALA A 101 -2.54 5.21 -10.90
N ILE A 102 -2.08 3.96 -10.80
CA ILE A 102 -2.87 2.75 -11.04
C ILE A 102 -3.38 2.17 -9.72
N PRO A 103 -4.56 1.53 -9.70
CA PRO A 103 -4.99 0.78 -8.54
C PRO A 103 -4.19 -0.50 -8.33
N LEU A 104 -3.97 -0.83 -7.06
CA LEU A 104 -3.59 -2.15 -6.57
C LEU A 104 -4.87 -2.93 -6.24
N ARG A 105 -4.98 -4.13 -6.78
CA ARG A 105 -6.12 -5.04 -6.64
C ARG A 105 -5.64 -6.44 -6.29
N GLY A 106 -6.59 -7.34 -6.06
CA GLY A 106 -6.32 -8.76 -5.84
C GLY A 106 -6.59 -9.18 -4.40
N SER A 107 -6.06 -10.35 -4.05
CA SER A 107 -6.23 -10.98 -2.73
C SER A 107 -4.91 -11.28 -2.03
N GLY A 108 -3.79 -11.39 -2.75
CA GLY A 108 -2.47 -11.53 -2.13
C GLY A 108 -1.94 -10.20 -1.60
N THR A 109 -0.94 -10.26 -0.73
CA THR A 109 -0.32 -9.04 -0.17
C THR A 109 0.62 -8.40 -1.17
N PHE A 110 0.56 -7.07 -1.28
CA PHE A 110 1.65 -6.30 -1.88
C PHE A 110 2.66 -5.93 -0.80
N THR A 111 3.95 -6.12 -1.08
CA THR A 111 5.04 -5.75 -0.17
C THR A 111 5.88 -4.65 -0.81
N LYS A 112 6.00 -3.51 -0.13
CA LYS A 112 6.91 -2.43 -0.48
C LYS A 112 8.27 -2.64 0.20
N THR A 113 9.32 -2.76 -0.60
CA THR A 113 10.73 -2.88 -0.18
C THR A 113 11.61 -1.78 -0.81
N GLY A 114 12.88 -1.72 -0.39
CA GLY A 114 13.85 -0.71 -0.81
C GLY A 114 13.64 0.64 -0.10
N ALA A 115 14.73 1.37 0.13
CA ALA A 115 14.71 2.63 0.89
C ALA A 115 13.95 3.80 0.23
N GLY A 116 13.53 3.67 -1.04
CA GLY A 116 12.83 4.72 -1.77
C GLY A 116 11.36 4.89 -1.37
N THR A 117 10.70 5.81 -2.06
CA THR A 117 9.30 6.21 -1.83
C THR A 117 8.39 5.74 -2.95
N LEU A 118 7.27 5.12 -2.60
CA LEU A 118 6.10 5.00 -3.49
C LEU A 118 5.06 6.05 -3.12
N VAL A 119 4.55 6.75 -4.12
CA VAL A 119 3.53 7.80 -3.95
C VAL A 119 2.25 7.36 -4.64
N PHE A 120 1.24 6.92 -3.90
CA PHE A 120 -0.10 6.75 -4.43
C PHE A 120 -0.70 8.12 -4.69
N THR A 121 -0.90 8.43 -5.97
CA THR A 121 -1.36 9.73 -6.44
C THR A 121 -2.70 9.60 -7.15
N ASN A 122 -3.32 10.75 -7.41
CA ASN A 122 -4.55 10.83 -8.18
C ASN A 122 -4.33 10.27 -9.59
N ASP A 123 -5.43 10.06 -10.32
CA ASP A 123 -5.37 9.74 -11.74
C ASP A 123 -4.47 10.74 -12.47
N LEU A 124 -3.65 10.25 -13.39
CA LEU A 124 -2.76 11.07 -14.19
C LEU A 124 -3.22 10.96 -15.65
N SER A 125 -3.48 12.09 -16.30
CA SER A 125 -3.50 12.12 -17.76
C SER A 125 -2.08 12.18 -18.28
N VAL A 126 -1.85 11.51 -19.41
CA VAL A 126 -0.57 11.54 -20.11
C VAL A 126 -0.79 12.07 -21.51
N SER A 127 -0.09 13.13 -21.86
CA SER A 127 0.09 13.56 -23.25
C SER A 127 1.53 13.27 -23.67
N MET A 128 1.74 13.05 -24.96
CA MET A 128 3.08 13.02 -25.53
C MET A 128 3.39 14.42 -26.07
N VAL A 129 4.47 15.03 -25.61
CA VAL A 129 5.00 16.31 -26.12
C VAL A 129 6.45 16.05 -26.49
N ASP A 130 6.81 16.26 -27.75
CA ASP A 130 8.16 15.99 -28.28
C ASP A 130 8.66 14.56 -27.95
N ASP A 131 7.79 13.56 -28.16
CA ASP A 131 8.02 12.14 -27.82
C ASP A 131 8.33 11.85 -26.34
N LEU A 132 8.06 12.82 -25.46
CA LEU A 132 8.18 12.68 -24.02
C LEU A 132 6.79 12.67 -23.35
N PRO A 133 6.54 11.76 -22.40
CA PRO A 133 5.29 11.76 -21.65
C PRO A 133 5.26 12.94 -20.68
N VAL A 134 4.24 13.78 -20.82
CA VAL A 134 3.89 14.87 -19.91
C VAL A 134 2.68 14.45 -19.09
N TYR A 135 2.82 14.51 -17.77
CA TYR A 135 1.81 14.07 -16.82
C TYR A 135 1.08 15.26 -16.23
N SER A 136 -0.24 15.18 -16.18
CA SER A 136 -1.08 16.14 -15.47
C SER A 136 -2.00 15.41 -14.51
N ALA A 137 -2.05 15.90 -13.28
CA ALA A 137 -2.93 15.35 -12.26
C ALA A 137 -4.39 15.66 -12.60
N LEU A 138 -5.20 14.62 -12.61
CA LEU A 138 -6.64 14.71 -12.64
C LEU A 138 -7.17 14.69 -11.19
N PRO A 139 -8.39 15.22 -10.93
CA PRO A 139 -9.04 15.03 -9.64
C PRO A 139 -9.19 13.54 -9.32
N SER A 140 -8.86 13.13 -8.08
CA SER A 140 -8.99 11.73 -7.69
C SER A 140 -10.45 11.30 -7.66
N SER A 141 -10.77 10.24 -8.41
CA SER A 141 -12.05 9.52 -8.28
C SER A 141 -11.88 8.06 -7.88
N THR A 142 -10.62 7.58 -7.78
CA THR A 142 -10.32 6.15 -7.68
C THR A 142 -9.43 5.82 -6.49
N VAL A 143 -9.93 4.95 -5.61
CA VAL A 143 -9.13 4.32 -4.56
C VAL A 143 -8.02 3.48 -5.19
N LYS A 144 -6.77 3.77 -4.81
CA LYS A 144 -5.56 3.13 -5.33
C LYS A 144 -5.16 1.89 -4.55
N ILE A 145 -5.46 1.83 -3.26
CA ILE A 145 -5.16 0.64 -2.45
C ILE A 145 -6.47 -0.08 -2.17
N ALA A 146 -6.88 -0.91 -3.11
CA ALA A 146 -8.11 -1.68 -3.02
C ALA A 146 -7.82 -3.18 -3.24
N ASN A 147 -6.85 -3.63 -2.45
CA ASN A 147 -6.34 -4.99 -2.42
C ASN A 147 -6.81 -5.70 -1.15
N GLY A 148 -7.42 -6.88 -1.28
CA GLY A 148 -7.91 -7.66 -0.14
C GLY A 148 -6.79 -8.08 0.81
N GLY A 149 -5.61 -8.38 0.28
CA GLY A 149 -4.42 -8.78 1.04
C GLY A 149 -3.63 -7.62 1.66
N GLY A 150 -4.06 -6.38 1.48
CA GLY A 150 -3.42 -5.19 2.05
C GLY A 150 -2.09 -4.79 1.39
N LEU A 151 -1.45 -3.79 1.97
CA LEU A 151 -0.12 -3.30 1.59
C LEU A 151 0.81 -3.34 2.80
N MET A 152 1.81 -4.21 2.76
CA MET A 152 2.89 -4.26 3.74
C MET A 152 4.01 -3.31 3.33
N ILE A 153 4.49 -2.48 4.25
CA ILE A 153 5.64 -1.59 4.06
C ILE A 153 6.80 -2.17 4.87
N ALA A 154 7.65 -2.95 4.22
CA ALA A 154 8.82 -3.53 4.86
C ALA A 154 9.97 -2.51 4.96
N GLU A 155 10.13 -1.66 3.93
CA GLU A 155 11.22 -0.68 3.87
C GLU A 155 10.81 0.59 3.10
N GLY A 156 11.44 1.71 3.46
CA GLY A 156 11.27 3.00 2.80
C GLY A 156 9.92 3.63 3.14
N THR A 157 9.38 4.39 2.19
CA THR A 157 8.18 5.21 2.42
C THR A 157 7.06 4.86 1.46
N VAL A 158 5.83 4.83 1.98
CA VAL A 158 4.61 4.97 1.18
C VAL A 158 3.97 6.29 1.53
N ARG A 159 3.61 7.06 0.49
CA ARG A 159 2.86 8.30 0.61
C ARG A 159 1.52 8.18 -0.10
N CYS A 160 0.43 8.42 0.61
CA CYS A 160 -0.92 8.40 0.05
C CYS A 160 -1.45 9.83 -0.08
N VAL A 161 -1.72 10.26 -1.31
CA VAL A 161 -2.44 11.52 -1.56
C VAL A 161 -3.89 11.38 -1.09
N ALA A 162 -4.48 12.46 -0.58
CA ALA A 162 -5.86 12.46 -0.11
C ALA A 162 -6.83 11.88 -1.17
N GLY A 163 -7.70 10.96 -0.75
CA GLY A 163 -8.67 10.31 -1.63
C GLY A 163 -8.12 9.14 -2.46
N THR A 164 -6.87 8.73 -2.27
CA THR A 164 -6.30 7.51 -2.90
C THR A 164 -6.52 6.24 -2.07
N THR A 165 -7.08 6.36 -0.87
CA THR A 165 -7.32 5.27 0.07
C THR A 165 -8.71 5.40 0.68
N ASP A 166 -9.27 4.29 1.13
CA ASP A 166 -10.53 4.24 1.87
C ASP A 166 -10.40 3.40 3.15
N ALA A 167 -11.52 3.20 3.85
CA ALA A 167 -11.56 2.41 5.07
C ALA A 167 -11.38 0.90 4.83
N ALA A 168 -11.31 0.43 3.59
CA ALA A 168 -11.00 -0.95 3.23
C ALA A 168 -9.49 -1.13 2.94
N SER A 169 -8.78 -0.07 2.58
CA SER A 169 -7.31 -0.06 2.50
C SER A 169 -6.70 -0.50 3.84
N ARG A 170 -5.74 -1.42 3.79
CA ARG A 170 -5.04 -1.95 4.98
C ARG A 170 -3.54 -1.79 4.83
N PHE A 171 -2.88 -1.39 5.91
CA PHE A 171 -1.44 -1.18 5.95
C PHE A 171 -0.81 -1.99 7.09
N SER A 172 0.35 -2.57 6.85
CA SER A 172 1.12 -3.29 7.85
C SER A 172 2.63 -3.08 7.64
N GLY A 173 3.45 -3.60 8.55
CA GLY A 173 4.91 -3.57 8.46
C GLY A 173 5.56 -2.52 9.35
N THR A 174 6.80 -2.16 9.02
CA THR A 174 7.71 -1.38 9.87
C THR A 174 8.34 -0.18 9.15
N GLY A 175 8.04 0.01 7.86
CA GLY A 175 8.47 1.17 7.09
C GLY A 175 7.70 2.44 7.46
N THR A 176 7.82 3.46 6.61
CA THR A 176 7.19 4.76 6.82
C THR A 176 5.90 4.90 6.01
N LEU A 177 4.83 5.34 6.66
CA LEU A 177 3.57 5.73 6.03
C LEU A 177 3.34 7.23 6.20
N SER A 178 2.92 7.89 5.13
CA SER A 178 2.66 9.34 5.11
C SER A 178 1.41 9.66 4.30
N GLY A 179 0.78 10.81 4.57
CA GLY A 179 -0.38 11.27 3.81
C GLY A 179 -1.59 11.67 4.66
N THR A 180 -2.73 11.80 3.98
CA THR A 180 -3.99 12.24 4.60
C THR A 180 -5.07 11.20 4.43
N PHE A 181 -5.65 10.77 5.55
CA PHE A 181 -6.64 9.71 5.64
C PHE A 181 -7.91 10.22 6.33
N GLY A 182 -9.08 9.79 5.85
CA GLY A 182 -10.30 9.87 6.67
C GLY A 182 -10.20 8.81 7.77
N THR A 183 -10.35 7.55 7.35
CA THR A 183 -10.04 6.38 8.17
C THR A 183 -8.78 5.70 7.63
N LEU A 184 -7.75 5.60 8.47
CA LEU A 184 -6.60 4.74 8.24
C LEU A 184 -6.87 3.40 8.91
N THR A 185 -6.63 2.27 8.25
CA THR A 185 -6.67 0.96 8.91
C THR A 185 -5.32 0.25 8.87
N LEU A 186 -4.86 -0.14 10.05
CA LEU A 186 -3.65 -0.92 10.26
C LEU A 186 -4.03 -2.39 10.48
N ASP A 187 -3.28 -3.29 9.85
CA ASP A 187 -3.32 -4.72 10.08
C ASP A 187 -2.10 -5.08 10.94
N VAL A 188 -2.35 -5.48 12.19
CA VAL A 188 -1.32 -5.59 13.23
C VAL A 188 -1.45 -6.91 13.96
N ASP A 189 -0.34 -7.64 14.04
CA ASP A 189 -0.23 -8.83 14.87
C ASP A 189 -0.40 -8.48 16.36
N ALA A 190 -1.14 -9.30 17.10
CA ALA A 190 -1.44 -9.05 18.51
C ALA A 190 -0.21 -9.11 19.44
N GLU A 191 0.92 -9.62 18.95
CA GLU A 191 2.20 -9.68 19.65
C GLU A 191 3.25 -8.77 19.01
N ALA A 192 2.85 -7.88 18.09
CA ALA A 192 3.76 -6.99 17.38
C ALA A 192 4.61 -6.16 18.36
N THR A 193 5.93 -6.26 18.21
CA THR A 193 6.90 -5.46 18.99
C THR A 193 7.36 -4.21 18.24
N ASP A 194 6.94 -4.06 16.98
CA ASP A 194 7.22 -2.92 16.13
C ASP A 194 6.04 -2.66 15.18
N GLY A 195 5.98 -1.47 14.60
CA GLY A 195 4.94 -1.06 13.66
C GLY A 195 5.37 0.08 12.76
N LEU A 196 4.45 0.52 11.90
CA LEU A 196 4.69 1.56 10.92
C LEU A 196 5.08 2.89 11.59
N THR A 197 6.05 3.57 10.98
CA THR A 197 6.37 4.96 11.35
C THR A 197 5.47 5.92 10.57
N PHE A 198 4.75 6.77 11.27
CA PHE A 198 3.92 7.82 10.69
C PHE A 198 4.76 9.09 10.49
N ALA A 199 4.87 9.57 9.26
CA ALA A 199 5.56 10.82 8.95
C ALA A 199 4.64 11.72 8.12
N ASP A 200 4.52 13.00 8.48
CA ASP A 200 3.60 13.95 7.83
C ASP A 200 2.20 13.34 7.59
N LEU A 201 1.70 12.62 8.61
CA LEU A 201 0.48 11.82 8.53
C LEU A 201 -0.64 12.47 9.32
N THR A 202 -1.78 12.60 8.66
CA THR A 202 -3.04 13.06 9.25
C THR A 202 -4.12 12.01 9.03
N ALA A 203 -4.86 11.66 10.08
CA ALA A 203 -5.98 10.73 10.01
C ALA A 203 -7.09 11.20 10.95
N ALA A 204 -8.35 11.24 10.50
CA ALA A 204 -9.45 11.51 11.43
C ALA A 204 -9.66 10.34 12.40
N GLN A 205 -9.49 9.12 11.91
CA GLN A 205 -9.52 7.89 12.71
C GLN A 205 -8.45 6.90 12.24
N VAL A 206 -7.82 6.22 13.20
CA VAL A 206 -6.98 5.04 13.00
C VAL A 206 -7.70 3.83 13.59
N VAL A 207 -7.97 2.86 12.73
CA VAL A 207 -8.51 1.55 13.11
C VAL A 207 -7.36 0.56 13.12
N VAL A 208 -7.21 -0.19 14.20
CA VAL A 208 -6.22 -1.26 14.32
C VAL A 208 -6.96 -2.60 14.35
N ASP A 209 -6.69 -3.42 13.34
CA ASP A 209 -7.27 -4.74 13.12
C ASP A 209 -6.28 -5.80 13.62
N PHE A 210 -6.68 -6.62 14.60
CA PHE A 210 -5.80 -7.56 15.31
C PHE A 210 -5.94 -9.04 14.91
N GLY A 211 -6.66 -9.36 13.83
CA GLY A 211 -6.81 -10.73 13.38
C GLY A 211 -8.18 -10.97 12.78
N ARG A 212 -8.24 -10.92 11.44
CA ARG A 212 -9.48 -10.87 10.66
C ARG A 212 -10.44 -12.07 10.86
N THR A 213 -10.01 -13.15 11.52
CA THR A 213 -10.78 -14.41 11.56
C THR A 213 -10.61 -15.28 12.81
N ASP A 214 -9.83 -14.86 13.82
CA ASP A 214 -9.58 -15.72 14.99
C ASP A 214 -10.64 -15.50 16.09
N GLU A 215 -11.03 -16.59 16.77
CA GLU A 215 -12.01 -16.51 17.88
C GLU A 215 -11.46 -15.76 19.10
N ASN A 216 -10.13 -15.77 19.28
CA ASN A 216 -9.45 -15.15 20.41
C ASN A 216 -8.11 -14.50 19.98
N PRO A 217 -8.15 -13.48 19.12
CA PRO A 217 -6.99 -12.98 18.37
C PRO A 217 -5.94 -12.30 19.26
N VAL A 218 -6.36 -11.68 20.37
CA VAL A 218 -5.42 -11.00 21.28
C VAL A 218 -5.25 -11.73 22.62
N PRO A 219 -4.05 -11.80 23.19
CA PRO A 219 -3.85 -12.37 24.53
C PRO A 219 -4.43 -11.44 25.62
N ARG A 220 -4.99 -12.02 26.70
CA ARG A 220 -5.46 -11.21 27.85
C ARG A 220 -4.26 -10.59 28.57
N GLY A 221 -4.29 -9.28 28.80
CA GLY A 221 -3.21 -8.56 29.47
C GLY A 221 -1.94 -8.38 28.62
N GLY A 222 -2.00 -8.73 27.33
CA GLY A 222 -0.92 -8.46 26.40
C GLY A 222 -0.96 -7.05 25.81
N SER A 223 0.01 -6.76 24.97
CA SER A 223 0.11 -5.49 24.26
C SER A 223 0.80 -5.65 22.92
N ALA A 224 0.45 -4.78 21.97
CA ALA A 224 1.07 -4.71 20.65
C ALA A 224 1.50 -3.27 20.34
N VAL A 225 2.68 -3.09 19.76
CA VAL A 225 3.10 -1.83 19.13
C VAL A 225 2.36 -1.71 17.80
N VAL A 226 1.57 -0.65 17.65
CA VAL A 226 0.71 -0.47 16.47
C VAL A 226 1.24 0.58 15.50
N ALA A 227 2.02 1.55 16.01
CA ALA A 227 2.62 2.60 15.20
C ALA A 227 3.74 3.31 15.98
N LYS A 228 4.54 4.09 15.25
CA LYS A 228 5.48 5.08 15.79
C LYS A 228 5.13 6.45 15.21
N ILE A 229 4.94 7.45 16.05
CA ILE A 229 4.69 8.83 15.64
C ILE A 229 6.02 9.49 15.33
N GLY A 230 6.28 9.71 14.04
CA GLY A 230 7.42 10.46 13.54
C GLY A 230 7.11 11.94 13.31
N ALA A 231 8.03 12.61 12.60
CA ALA A 231 7.93 14.03 12.31
C ALA A 231 6.62 14.37 11.55
N GLY A 232 5.97 15.47 11.92
CA GLY A 232 4.77 15.96 11.23
C GLY A 232 3.49 15.15 11.47
N ALA A 233 3.53 14.08 12.27
CA ALA A 233 2.36 13.33 12.73
C ALA A 233 2.04 13.63 14.20
N SER A 234 0.80 13.38 14.64
CA SER A 234 0.39 13.58 16.03
C SER A 234 -0.61 12.52 16.49
N PHE A 235 -0.31 11.85 17.60
CA PHE A 235 -1.21 10.89 18.23
C PHE A 235 -2.54 11.51 18.66
N ALA A 236 -2.49 12.69 19.30
CA ALA A 236 -3.66 13.36 19.86
C ALA A 236 -4.62 13.91 18.78
N GLY A 237 -4.15 14.07 17.55
CA GLY A 237 -4.96 14.50 16.42
C GLY A 237 -5.79 13.39 15.77
N MET A 238 -5.73 12.15 16.29
CA MET A 238 -6.33 10.96 15.67
C MET A 238 -7.21 10.21 16.68
N ALA A 239 -8.40 9.78 16.25
CA ALA A 239 -9.21 8.86 17.04
C ALA A 239 -8.74 7.42 16.85
N TRP A 240 -8.44 6.69 17.93
CA TRP A 240 -7.94 5.31 17.85
C TRP A 240 -9.01 4.29 18.20
N LYS A 241 -9.11 3.21 17.41
CA LYS A 241 -10.09 2.13 17.62
C LYS A 241 -9.48 0.78 17.31
N GLY A 242 -9.57 -0.16 18.26
CA GLY A 242 -9.27 -1.57 18.01
C GLY A 242 -10.49 -2.31 17.48
N VAL A 243 -10.28 -3.21 16.52
CA VAL A 243 -11.30 -4.16 16.02
C VAL A 243 -10.72 -5.57 16.02
N ASN A 244 -11.61 -6.56 15.92
CA ASN A 244 -11.24 -7.98 15.93
C ASN A 244 -10.37 -8.34 17.14
N LEU A 245 -10.83 -7.97 18.34
CA LEU A 245 -10.14 -8.27 19.61
C LEU A 245 -10.60 -9.62 20.20
N GLY A 246 -11.72 -10.15 19.73
CA GLY A 246 -12.46 -11.22 20.40
C GLY A 246 -13.42 -10.69 21.46
N PRO A 247 -14.26 -11.57 22.03
CA PRO A 247 -15.34 -11.18 22.94
C PRO A 247 -14.81 -10.61 24.26
N ASN A 248 -15.53 -9.64 24.83
CA ASN A 248 -15.28 -9.08 26.17
C ASN A 248 -13.88 -8.48 26.37
N LYS A 249 -13.35 -7.86 25.31
CA LYS A 249 -12.06 -7.18 25.35
C LYS A 249 -12.13 -5.80 24.72
N VAL A 250 -11.25 -4.94 25.20
CA VAL A 250 -11.03 -3.59 24.66
C VAL A 250 -9.53 -3.36 24.47
N ALA A 251 -9.19 -2.50 23.53
CA ALA A 251 -7.83 -2.01 23.35
C ALA A 251 -7.75 -0.56 23.81
N GLU A 252 -6.87 -0.29 24.77
CA GLU A 252 -6.49 1.06 25.16
C GLU A 252 -5.23 1.45 24.38
N PHE A 253 -5.22 2.62 23.75
CA PHE A 253 -4.07 3.11 22.99
C PHE A 253 -3.35 4.18 23.78
N GLN A 254 -2.04 4.02 23.94
CA GLN A 254 -1.18 4.98 24.62
C GLN A 254 0.03 5.27 23.74
N CYS A 255 0.43 6.54 23.69
CA CYS A 255 1.66 6.98 23.05
C CYS A 255 2.69 7.34 24.12
N ASP A 256 3.88 6.75 24.04
CA ASP A 256 4.97 7.08 24.95
C ASP A 256 5.74 8.35 24.50
N ALA A 257 6.73 8.76 25.31
CA ALA A 257 7.55 9.94 25.04
C ALA A 257 8.43 9.81 23.78
N ASN A 258 8.67 8.59 23.30
CA ASN A 258 9.42 8.31 22.06
C ASN A 258 8.50 8.23 20.84
N GLY A 259 7.20 8.49 21.00
CA GLY A 259 6.21 8.40 19.93
C GLY A 259 5.72 6.98 19.67
N VAL A 260 6.08 5.98 20.46
CA VAL A 260 5.62 4.60 20.26
C VAL A 260 4.18 4.48 20.73
N VAL A 261 3.30 4.09 19.82
CA VAL A 261 1.89 3.83 20.11
C VAL A 261 1.68 2.35 20.40
N THR A 262 1.21 2.06 21.60
CA THR A 262 0.95 0.69 22.06
C THR A 262 -0.54 0.50 22.33
N ALA A 263 -1.10 -0.59 21.82
CA ALA A 263 -2.40 -1.10 22.22
C ALA A 263 -2.25 -2.04 23.41
N ARG A 264 -2.95 -1.79 24.51
CA ARG A 264 -3.02 -2.66 25.69
C ARG A 264 -4.37 -3.36 25.72
N PHE A 265 -4.35 -4.69 25.84
CA PHE A 265 -5.57 -5.49 25.80
C PHE A 265 -6.11 -5.73 27.21
N LEU A 266 -7.31 -5.20 27.46
CA LEU A 266 -7.98 -5.29 28.75
C LEU A 266 -9.21 -6.19 28.64
N GLY A 267 -9.51 -6.94 29.70
CA GLY A 267 -10.80 -7.59 29.85
C GLY A 267 -11.88 -6.59 30.26
N THR A 268 -13.12 -6.78 29.83
CA THR A 268 -14.24 -5.88 30.19
C THR A 268 -14.76 -6.08 31.63
N GLY A 269 -14.11 -6.91 32.45
CA GLY A 269 -14.50 -7.17 33.85
C GLY A 269 -13.91 -6.15 34.83
N LEU A 270 -14.77 -5.24 35.33
CA LEU A 270 -14.57 -4.32 36.46
C LEU A 270 -13.29 -3.45 36.42
N VAL A 271 -13.40 -2.30 35.73
CA VAL A 271 -12.46 -1.19 35.86
C VAL A 271 -12.64 -0.55 37.24
N PHE A 272 -11.72 -0.79 38.17
CA PHE A 272 -11.55 0.06 39.35
C PHE A 272 -10.87 1.36 38.92
N TYR A 273 -11.62 2.46 38.91
CA TYR A 273 -11.04 3.81 38.87
C TYR A 273 -10.37 4.09 40.22
N ILE A 274 -9.05 4.34 40.21
CA ILE A 274 -8.38 5.08 41.29
C ILE A 274 -8.05 6.45 40.70
N ARG A 275 -8.51 7.50 41.40
CA ARG A 275 -8.30 8.92 41.06
C ARG A 275 -6.83 9.32 41.09
#